data_AF-A0A352AEH8-F1
#
_entry.id   AF-A0A352AEH8-F1
#
_cell.length_a   1.000
_cell.length_b   1.000
_cell.length_c   1.000
_cell.angle_alpha   90.00
_cell.angle_beta   90.00
_cell.angle_gamma   90.00
#
_symmetry.space_group_name_H-M   'P 1'
#
loop_
_entity.id
_entity.type
_entity.pdbx_description
1 polymer ?
#
loop_
_entity_poly.entity_id
_entity_poly.type
_entity_poly.pdbx_seq_one_letter_code
_entity_poly.pdbx_strand_id
1 'polypeptide(L)' 'MSLESLEQFYQRILEDQALQEQLQACPDEESVIRVAVQLGEESGYDFTAAEVRQKIEEARQQQEVRFPLESITSPQAAYF' A
#
# COMPACT_ATOMS: atom_id res chain seq x y z
N MET A 1 -1.58 19.53 -5.76
CA MET A 1 -0.76 18.59 -6.54
C MET A 1 0.03 17.80 -5.51
N SER A 2 -0.55 16.71 -4.97
CA SER A 2 0.02 15.99 -3.81
C SER A 2 0.25 14.50 -4.08
N LEU A 3 -0.24 13.97 -5.20
CA LEU A 3 0.05 12.60 -5.66
C LEU A 3 1.52 12.41 -6.04
N GLU A 4 2.13 13.39 -6.71
CA GLU A 4 3.54 13.33 -7.12
C GLU A 4 4.49 13.28 -5.90
N SER A 5 4.19 14.05 -4.87
CA SER A 5 4.93 14.04 -3.60
C SER A 5 4.82 12.68 -2.90
N LEU A 6 3.64 12.08 -2.93
CA LEU A 6 3.40 10.76 -2.35
C LEU A 6 4.12 9.65 -3.13
N GLU A 7 4.16 9.73 -4.47
CA GLU A 7 4.93 8.78 -5.30
C GLU A 7 6.44 8.88 -5.07
N GLN A 8 6.98 10.10 -4.98
CA GLN A 8 8.39 10.33 -4.65
C GLN A 8 8.74 9.80 -3.25
N PHE A 9 7.86 10.02 -2.27
CA PHE A 9 8.02 9.47 -0.94
C PHE A 9 7.96 7.93 -0.94
N TYR A 10 7.07 7.35 -1.72
CA TYR A 10 6.97 5.90 -1.86
C TYR A 10 8.23 5.29 -2.48
N GLN A 11 8.80 5.93 -3.50
CA GLN A 11 10.12 5.56 -4.06
C GLN A 11 11.22 5.66 -2.99
N ARG A 12 11.22 6.73 -2.20
CA ARG A 12 12.18 6.91 -1.10
C ARG A 12 12.06 5.79 -0.07
N ILE A 13 10.85 5.41 0.34
CA ILE A 13 10.63 4.29 1.27
C ILE A 13 11.17 2.97 0.69
N LEU A 14 10.99 2.74 -0.61
CA LEU A 14 11.49 1.53 -1.28
C LEU A 14 13.02 1.50 -1.36
N GLU A 15 13.67 2.65 -1.47
CA GLU A 15 15.13 2.77 -1.49
C GLU A 15 15.75 2.78 -0.08
N ASP A 16 15.04 3.32 0.91
CA ASP A 16 15.51 3.52 2.27
C ASP A 16 14.91 2.48 3.23
N GLN A 17 15.67 1.40 3.46
CA GLN A 17 15.27 0.28 4.32
C GLN A 17 14.89 0.72 5.74
N ALA A 18 15.53 1.77 6.27
CA ALA A 18 15.22 2.31 7.58
C ALA A 18 13.82 2.97 7.66
N LEU A 19 13.32 3.54 6.56
CA LEU A 19 11.94 4.06 6.49
C LEU A 19 10.95 2.91 6.46
N GLN A 20 11.29 1.86 5.70
CA GLN A 20 10.48 0.66 5.58
C GLN A 20 10.35 -0.06 6.93
N GLU A 21 11.44 -0.18 7.68
CA GLU A 21 11.45 -0.77 9.03
C GLU A 21 10.62 0.06 10.02
N GLN A 22 10.67 1.40 9.95
CA GLN A 22 9.84 2.26 10.82
C GLN A 22 8.35 2.13 10.52
N LEU A 23 7.98 2.00 9.24
CA LEU A 23 6.60 1.75 8.82
C LEU A 23 6.16 0.32 9.19
N GLN A 24 7.02 -0.69 9.05
CA GLN A 24 6.72 -2.06 9.46
C GLN A 24 6.68 -2.27 10.98
N ALA A 25 7.44 -1.46 11.74
CA ALA A 25 7.43 -1.51 13.20
C ALA A 25 6.10 -1.02 13.79
N CYS A 26 5.28 -0.32 13.00
CA CYS A 26 3.95 0.10 13.40
C CYS A 26 2.93 -1.03 13.14
N PRO A 27 2.28 -1.57 14.19
CA PRO A 27 1.26 -2.61 14.02
C PRO A 27 -0.10 -2.05 13.54
N ASP A 28 -0.31 -0.74 13.67
CA ASP A 28 -1.58 -0.08 13.39
C ASP A 28 -1.51 0.85 12.17
N GLU A 29 -2.53 0.83 11.33
CA GLU A 29 -2.67 1.67 10.14
C GLU A 29 -2.52 3.16 10.48
N GLU A 30 -3.13 3.62 11.60
CA GLU A 30 -2.99 5.01 12.05
C GLU A 30 -1.56 5.40 12.40
N SER A 31 -0.79 4.47 12.98
CA SER A 31 0.61 4.70 13.34
C SER A 31 1.48 4.77 12.09
N VAL A 32 1.24 3.87 11.11
CA VAL A 32 1.90 3.91 9.79
C VAL A 32 1.62 5.25 9.10
N ILE A 33 0.37 5.69 9.08
CA ILE A 33 -0.05 6.94 8.43
C ILE A 33 0.62 8.14 9.10
N ARG A 34 0.64 8.21 10.45
CA ARG A 34 1.31 9.31 11.16
C ARG A 34 2.80 9.37 10.84
N VAL A 35 3.48 8.23 10.90
CA VAL A 35 4.92 8.14 10.64
C VAL A 35 5.23 8.51 9.19
N ALA A 36 4.44 8.03 8.24
CA ALA A 36 4.56 8.36 6.82
C ALA A 36 4.38 9.87 6.56
N VAL A 37 3.35 10.51 7.14
CA VAL A 37 3.11 11.95 6.98
C VAL A 37 4.22 12.76 7.62
N GLN A 38 4.66 12.39 8.81
CA GLN A 38 5.71 13.10 9.53
C GLN A 38 7.04 13.06 8.75
N LEU A 39 7.42 11.88 8.25
CA LEU A 39 8.61 11.72 7.40
C LEU A 39 8.46 12.45 6.05
N GLY A 40 7.23 12.51 5.53
CA GLY A 40 6.86 13.29 4.36
C GLY A 40 7.12 14.78 4.55
N GLU A 41 6.55 15.36 5.61
CA GLU A 41 6.73 16.77 5.98
C GLU A 41 8.20 17.11 6.21
N GLU A 42 8.96 16.24 6.90
CA GLU A 42 10.40 16.44 7.12
C GLU A 42 11.23 16.43 5.82
N SER A 43 10.76 15.71 4.80
CA SER A 43 11.39 15.65 3.48
C SER A 43 10.90 16.76 2.54
N GLY A 44 9.98 17.62 2.98
CA GLY A 44 9.41 18.70 2.18
C GLY A 44 8.24 18.29 1.29
N TYR A 45 7.57 17.18 1.61
CA TYR A 45 6.40 16.70 0.90
C TYR A 45 5.09 17.15 1.57
N ASP A 46 4.17 17.72 0.78
CA ASP A 46 2.83 18.14 1.19
C ASP A 46 1.75 17.08 0.89
N PHE A 47 1.85 15.89 1.47
CA PHE A 47 0.77 14.89 1.42
C PHE A 47 0.15 14.67 2.79
N THR A 48 -1.15 14.38 2.82
CA THR A 48 -1.91 14.23 4.06
C THR A 48 -2.11 12.78 4.48
N ALA A 49 -2.41 12.59 5.77
CA ALA A 49 -2.79 11.30 6.34
C ALA A 49 -3.94 10.62 5.56
N ALA A 50 -4.87 11.43 5.05
CA ALA A 50 -6.00 10.93 4.26
C ALA A 50 -5.54 10.31 2.93
N GLU A 51 -4.59 10.92 2.23
CA GLU A 51 -4.06 10.40 0.97
C GLU A 51 -3.26 9.10 1.15
N VAL A 52 -2.44 9.04 2.20
CA VAL A 52 -1.69 7.83 2.57
C VAL A 52 -2.66 6.69 2.89
N ARG A 53 -3.69 6.97 3.70
CA ARG A 53 -4.75 6.00 4.02
C ARG A 53 -5.45 5.51 2.77
N GLN A 54 -5.83 6.42 1.87
CA GLN A 54 -6.53 6.07 0.65
C GLN A 54 -5.68 5.12 -0.21
N LYS A 55 -4.37 5.38 -0.33
CA LYS A 55 -3.44 4.51 -1.07
C LYS A 55 -3.25 3.13 -0.43
N ILE A 56 -3.17 3.06 0.89
CA ILE A 56 -3.09 1.79 1.62
C ILE A 56 -4.38 0.98 1.39
N GLU A 57 -5.54 1.63 1.49
CA GLU A 57 -6.84 1.00 1.27
C GLU A 57 -7.00 0.55 -0.20
N GLU A 58 -6.60 1.38 -1.17
CA GLU A 58 -6.58 1.03 -2.59
C GLU A 58 -5.64 -0.16 -2.88
N ALA A 59 -4.45 -0.19 -2.28
CA ALA A 59 -3.51 -1.31 -2.42
C ALA A 59 -4.07 -2.60 -1.79
N ARG A 60 -4.74 -2.50 -0.64
CA ARG A 60 -5.43 -3.63 0.02
C ARG A 60 -6.57 -4.17 -0.84
N GLN A 61 -7.38 -3.28 -1.42
CA GLN A 61 -8.48 -3.64 -2.32
C GLN A 61 -7.98 -4.29 -3.62
N GLN A 62 -6.85 -3.83 -4.17
CA GLN A 62 -6.25 -4.47 -5.35
C GLN A 62 -5.63 -5.85 -5.06
N GLN A 63 -5.23 -6.12 -3.81
CA GLN A 63 -4.74 -7.44 -3.41
C GLN A 63 -5.89 -8.45 -3.21
N GLU A 64 -7.10 -8.00 -2.91
CA GLU A 64 -8.28 -8.86 -2.70
C GLU A 64 -8.94 -9.32 -4.02
N VAL A 65 -8.72 -8.62 -5.14
CA VAL A 65 -9.25 -8.98 -6.47
C VAL A 65 -8.20 -9.71 -7.31
N ARG A 66 -7.59 -10.77 -6.75
CA ARG A 66 -6.85 -11.74 -7.55
C ARG A 66 -6.97 -13.17 -7.01
N PHE A 67 -8.19 -13.58 -6.73
CA PHE A 67 -8.56 -14.98 -6.86
C PHE A 67 -9.71 -15.12 -7.85
N PRO A 68 -9.45 -15.47 -9.13
CA PRO A 68 -10.47 -16.13 -9.91
C PRO A 68 -10.69 -17.51 -9.28
N LEU A 69 -11.63 -17.61 -8.33
CA LEU A 69 -12.20 -18.89 -7.91
C LEU A 69 -13.06 -19.53 -9.03
N GLU A 70 -13.03 -18.98 -10.24
CA GLU A 70 -13.72 -19.51 -11.42
C GLU A 70 -12.91 -20.56 -12.18
N SER A 71 -11.78 -21.03 -11.63
CA SER A 71 -10.99 -22.12 -12.22
C SER A 71 -11.22 -23.51 -11.60
N ILE A 72 -12.21 -23.65 -10.70
CA ILE A 72 -12.50 -24.92 -10.00
C ILE A 72 -13.81 -25.61 -10.41
N THR A 73 -14.51 -25.15 -11.45
CA THR A 73 -15.64 -25.89 -12.04
C THR A 73 -15.47 -26.02 -13.56
N SER A 74 -14.43 -26.73 -13.97
CA SER A 74 -14.50 -27.50 -15.22
C SER A 74 -14.69 -28.95 -14.83
N PRO A 75 -15.92 -29.51 -14.88
CA PRO A 75 -16.09 -30.94 -14.80
C PRO A 75 -15.56 -31.55 -16.09
N GLN A 76 -14.26 -31.82 -16.13
CA GLN A 76 -13.67 -32.82 -17.00
C GLN A 76 -14.14 -34.19 -16.49
N ALA A 77 -15.40 -34.53 -16.75
CA ALA A 77 -16.00 -35.82 -16.45
C ALA A 77 -17.03 -36.15 -17.54
N ALA A 78 -16.53 -36.32 -18.76
CA ALA A 78 -17.19 -37.09 -19.81
C ALA A 78 -16.13 -37.81 -20.64
N TYR A 79 -15.25 -38.53 -19.95
CA TYR A 79 -14.55 -39.67 -20.52
C TYR A 79 -15.11 -40.90 -19.81
N PHE A 80 -16.17 -41.49 -20.40
CA PHE A 80 -16.41 -42.92 -20.53
C PHE A 80 -17.68 -43.15 -21.36
#